data_AF-A0A1Q8BI64-F1
#
_entry.id   AF-A0A1Q8BI64-F1
#
_cell.length_a   1.000
_cell.length_b   1.000
_cell.length_c   1.000
_cell.angle_alpha   90.00
_cell.angle_beta   90.00
_cell.angle_gamma   90.00
#
_symmetry.space_group_name_H-M   'P 1'
#
loop_
_entity.id
_entity.type
_entity.pdbx_description
1 polymer ?
#
loop_
_entity_poly.entity_id
_entity_poly.type
_entity_poly.pdbx_seq_one_letter_code
_entity_poly.pdbx_strand_id
1 'polypeptide(L)' 'MTKEIVLGLEWISLARGFVREVVDVYYEWDGRRAVPMKIKELMMVLQIEVDKLYKPNIPAQESEKPRIKMFKNARLG' A
#
# COMPACT_ATOMS: atom_id res chain seq x y z
N MET A 1 -5.74 27.53 5.74
CA MET A 1 -4.46 27.20 5.06
C MET A 1 -4.40 25.69 4.92
N THR A 2 -4.72 25.15 3.75
CA THR A 2 -4.54 23.73 3.43
C THR A 2 -3.08 23.52 3.05
N LYS A 3 -2.36 22.68 3.79
CA LYS A 3 -1.01 22.25 3.40
C LYS A 3 -1.17 21.27 2.24
N GLU A 4 -0.73 21.66 1.06
CA GLU A 4 -0.65 20.78 -0.10
C GLU A 4 0.49 19.77 0.15
N ILE A 5 0.17 18.48 0.11
CA ILE A 5 1.15 17.40 0.23
C ILE A 5 1.50 16.96 -1.19
N VAL A 6 2.73 17.24 -1.62
CA VAL A 6 3.27 16.78 -2.91
C VAL A 6 3.94 15.43 -2.69
N LEU A 7 3.45 14.38 -3.37
CA LEU A 7 3.86 13.00 -3.13
C LEU A 7 5.20 12.60 -3.77
N GLY A 8 5.81 13.43 -4.63
CA GLY A 8 7.16 13.21 -5.18
C GLY A 8 7.34 11.89 -5.94
N LEU A 9 6.30 11.44 -6.65
CA LEU A 9 6.26 10.10 -7.29
C LEU A 9 7.16 9.99 -8.54
N GLU A 10 7.70 11.08 -9.05
CA GLU A 10 8.60 11.07 -10.21
C GLU A 10 9.92 10.30 -9.99
N TRP A 11 10.30 10.06 -8.73
CA TRP A 11 11.52 9.35 -8.35
C TRP A 11 11.34 7.84 -8.18
N ILE A 12 10.10 7.35 -8.26
CA ILE A 12 9.79 5.93 -8.17
C ILE A 12 9.40 5.49 -9.57
N SER A 13 10.05 4.45 -10.10
CA SER A 13 9.77 3.87 -11.42
C SER A 13 8.42 3.14 -11.48
N LEU A 14 7.34 3.84 -11.14
CA LEU A 14 5.97 3.35 -11.22
C LEU A 14 5.42 3.54 -12.64
N ALA A 15 4.51 2.65 -13.02
CA ALA A 15 3.79 2.81 -14.28
C ALA A 15 3.00 4.15 -14.26
N ARG A 16 3.15 4.94 -15.34
CA ARG A 16 2.51 6.26 -15.45
C ARG A 16 0.99 6.23 -15.22
N GLY A 17 0.32 5.18 -15.70
CA GLY A 17 -1.12 4.99 -15.47
C GLY A 17 -1.47 4.83 -13.99
N PHE A 18 -0.67 4.05 -13.26
CA PHE A 18 -0.85 3.85 -11.82
C PHE A 18 -0.64 5.15 -11.04
N VAL A 19 0.40 5.92 -11.37
CA VAL A 19 0.66 7.23 -10.72
C VAL A 19 -0.54 8.17 -10.90
N ARG A 20 -1.09 8.25 -12.12
CA ARG A 20 -2.26 9.08 -12.40
C ARG A 20 -3.46 8.66 -11.56
N GLU A 21 -3.78 7.38 -11.52
CA GLU A 21 -4.90 6.86 -10.71
C GLU A 21 -4.74 7.19 -9.21
N VAL A 22 -3.53 7.05 -8.66
CA VAL A 22 -3.27 7.38 -7.26
C VAL A 22 -3.48 8.87 -6.99
N VAL A 23 -2.96 9.73 -7.87
CA VAL A 23 -3.07 11.19 -7.72
C VAL A 23 -4.53 11.63 -7.83
N ASP A 24 -5.27 11.14 -8.82
CA ASP A 24 -6.68 11.46 -9.01
C ASP A 24 -7.49 11.05 -7.77
N VAL A 25 -7.28 9.82 -7.27
CA VAL A 25 -7.94 9.33 -6.05
C VAL A 25 -7.55 10.12 -4.80
N TYR A 26 -6.29 10.56 -4.70
CA TYR A 26 -5.82 11.34 -3.56
C TYR A 26 -6.46 12.73 -3.51
N TYR A 27 -6.55 13.42 -4.65
CA TYR A 27 -7.15 14.76 -4.73
C TYR A 27 -8.66 14.74 -4.44
N GLU A 28 -9.36 13.67 -4.80
CA GLU A 28 -10.79 13.50 -4.48
C GLU A 28 -11.04 13.06 -3.04
N TRP A 29 -10.03 12.49 -2.36
CA TRP A 29 -10.19 11.97 -1.02
C TRP A 29 -10.14 13.09 0.03
N ASP A 30 -11.27 13.31 0.70
CA ASP A 30 -11.44 14.33 1.74
C ASP A 30 -10.62 14.10 3.03
N GLY A 31 -9.87 13.00 3.11
CA GLY A 31 -9.07 12.61 4.26
C GLY A 31 -9.87 12.19 5.50
N ARG A 32 -11.20 12.19 5.44
CA ARG A 32 -12.09 11.86 6.58
C ARG A 32 -12.63 10.45 6.52
N ARG A 33 -12.69 9.86 5.33
CA ARG A 33 -13.10 8.46 5.12
C ARG A 33 -11.91 7.52 5.19
N ALA A 34 -12.19 6.22 5.20
CA ALA A 34 -11.16 5.19 5.09
C ALA A 34 -10.24 5.44 3.88
N VAL A 35 -8.96 5.11 4.03
CA VAL A 35 -7.96 5.27 2.98
C VAL A 35 -8.40 4.50 1.73
N PRO A 36 -8.49 5.16 0.56
CA PRO A 36 -8.79 4.53 -0.72
C PRO A 36 -7.84 3.38 -1.06
N MET A 37 -8.36 2.36 -1.75
CA MET A 37 -7.60 1.16 -2.09
C MET A 37 -6.34 1.47 -2.90
N LYS A 38 -6.45 2.39 -3.87
CA LYS A 38 -5.35 2.80 -4.74
C LYS A 38 -4.17 3.41 -3.96
N ILE A 39 -4.46 4.16 -2.90
CA ILE A 39 -3.42 4.72 -2.02
C ILE A 39 -2.75 3.61 -1.20
N LYS A 40 -3.50 2.61 -0.72
CA LYS A 40 -2.93 1.44 -0.03
C LYS A 40 -2.03 0.62 -0.95
N GLU A 41 -2.40 0.47 -2.22
CA GLU A 41 -1.56 -0.18 -3.24
C GLU A 41 -0.22 0.56 -3.37
N LEU A 42 -0.24 1.90 -3.45
CA LEU A 42 0.99 2.70 -3.48
C LEU A 42 1.84 2.43 -2.24
N MET A 43 1.25 2.49 -1.04
CA MET A 43 1.97 2.24 0.22
C MET A 43 2.64 0.85 0.22
N MET A 44 1.97 -0.17 -0.31
CA MET A 44 2.53 -1.52 -0.42
C MET A 44 3.74 -1.57 -1.36
N VAL A 45 3.64 -0.91 -2.53
CA VAL A 45 4.76 -0.86 -3.48
C VAL A 45 5.96 -0.15 -2.87
N LEU A 46 5.76 0.98 -2.20
CA LEU A 46 6.83 1.70 -1.51
C LEU A 46 7.49 0.84 -0.43
N GLN A 47 6.70 0.12 0.36
CA GLN A 47 7.22 -0.78 1.39
C GLN A 47 8.12 -1.86 0.78
N ILE A 48 7.71 -2.47 -0.33
CA ILE A 48 8.51 -3.48 -1.04
C ILE A 48 9.84 -2.90 -1.53
N GLU A 49 9.83 -1.71 -2.13
CA GLU A 49 11.06 -1.08 -2.64
C GLU A 49 12.01 -0.68 -1.51
N VAL A 50 11.47 -0.15 -0.40
CA VAL A 50 12.26 0.16 0.80
C VAL A 50 12.84 -1.12 1.41
N ASP A 51 12.04 -2.18 1.54
CA ASP A 51 12.52 -3.46 2.08
C ASP A 51 13.63 -4.06 1.20
N LYS A 52 13.52 -3.99 -0.13
CA LYS A 52 14.60 -4.41 -1.05
C LYS A 52 15.89 -3.61 -0.84
N LEU A 53 15.78 -2.29 -0.69
CA LEU A 53 16.94 -1.40 -0.57
C LEU A 53 17.65 -1.54 0.78
N TYR A 54 16.89 -1.70 1.87
CA TYR A 54 17.43 -1.64 3.23
C TYR A 54 17.49 -3.00 3.96
N LYS A 55 16.93 -4.08 3.40
CA LYS A 55 17.03 -5.44 3.95
C LYS A 55 17.61 -6.44 2.92
N PRO A 56 18.84 -6.24 2.44
CA PRO A 56 19.44 -7.14 1.45
C PRO A 56 19.70 -8.58 1.96
N ASN A 57 19.71 -8.81 3.28
CA ASN A 57 20.15 -10.07 3.91
C ASN A 57 19.15 -10.69 4.92
N ILE A 58 17.84 -10.60 4.67
CA ILE A 58 16.91 -11.52 5.36
C ILE A 58 16.81 -12.79 4.50
N PRO A 59 17.32 -13.96 4.96
CA PRO A 59 17.10 -15.21 4.24
C PRO A 59 15.60 -15.43 4.08
N ALA A 60 15.19 -15.97 2.93
CA ALA A 60 13.80 -16.09 2.45
C ALA A 60 12.87 -16.98 3.32
N GLN A 61 12.87 -16.83 4.64
CA GLN A 61 12.25 -17.74 5.60
C GLN A 61 11.18 -17.09 6.50
N GLU A 62 10.89 -15.80 6.35
CA GLU A 62 9.73 -15.16 7.00
C GLU A 62 8.58 -14.83 6.05
N SER A 63 8.73 -15.15 4.76
CA SER A 63 7.64 -15.18 3.77
C SER A 63 6.86 -16.50 3.79
N GLU A 64 6.79 -17.18 4.95
CA GLU A 64 5.76 -18.19 5.20
C GLU A 64 4.39 -17.50 5.28
N LYS A 65 3.81 -17.26 4.09
CA LYS A 65 2.38 -17.14 3.76
C LYS A 65 1.50 -16.30 4.70
N PRO A 66 0.61 -15.42 4.17
CA PRO A 66 -0.50 -14.96 4.97
C PRO A 66 -1.33 -16.18 5.37
N ARG A 67 -1.27 -16.58 6.65
CA ARG A 67 -2.22 -17.54 7.23
C ARG A 67 -3.56 -16.82 7.26
N ILE A 68 -4.29 -16.89 6.14
CA ILE A 68 -5.73 -16.63 6.10
C ILE A 68 -6.29 -17.58 7.15
N LYS A 69 -6.65 -17.06 8.33
CA LYS A 69 -7.37 -17.84 9.33
C LYS A 69 -8.72 -18.16 8.71
N MET A 70 -8.85 -19.39 8.21
CA MET A 70 -10.13 -19.96 7.82
C MET A 70 -11.11 -19.79 8.98
N PHE A 71 -12.25 -19.15 8.70
CA PHE A 71 -13.38 -19.11 9.61
C PHE A 71 -13.84 -20.55 9.87
N LYS A 72 -13.70 -21.02 11.12
CA LYS A 72 -14.34 -22.26 11.56
C LYS A 72 -15.71 -21.90 12.12
N ASN A 73 -16.72 -22.08 11.27
CA ASN A 73 -18.10 -22.46 11.58
C ASN A 73 -18.71 -21.97 12.89
N ALA A 74 -19.75 -21.15 12.73
CA ALA A 74 -20.81 -20.97 13.71
C ALA A 74 -21.24 -22.32 14.31
N ARG A 75 -21.14 -22.43 15.64
CA ARG A 75 -22.00 -23.35 16.41
C ARG A 75 -22.76 -22.50 17.40
N LEU A 76 -24.02 -22.26 17.05
CA LEU A 76 -25.10 -22.08 18.01
C LEU A 76 -25.23 -23.40 18.77
N GLY A 77 -25.07 -23.30 20.08
CA GLY A 77 -25.29 -24.36 21.07
C GLY A 77 -25.41 -23.71 22.42
#